data_AF-A0A0F2J5A0-F1
#
_entry.id   AF-A0A0F2J5A0-F1
#
_cell.length_a   1.000
_cell.length_b   1.000
_cell.length_c   1.000
_cell.angle_alpha   90.00
_cell.angle_beta   90.00
_cell.angle_gamma   90.00
#
_symmetry.space_group_name_H-M   'P 1'
#
loop_
_entity.id
_entity.type
_entity.pdbx_description
1 polymer ?
#
loop_
_entity_poly.entity_id
_entity_poly.type
_entity_poly.pdbx_seq_one_letter_code
_entity_poly.pdbx_strand_id
1 'polypeptide(L)'
;MNSRERLIKTLNHQQPDRVPLDLGGTSQTGISASTLYQLRKALGLEEKPILVHEPSQILGMVDEDVLKKLGADVVGLWNPYTFMGYKNENWKPWNMPDGTPTLMSGKF
;
A
#
# COMPACT_ATOMS: atom_id res chain seq x y z
N MET A 1 -4.43 -0.20 -23.78
CA MET A 1 -3.87 -1.37 -23.06
C MET A 1 -4.36 -1.29 -21.61
N ASN A 2 -4.86 -2.39 -21.05
CA ASN A 2 -5.19 -2.44 -19.62
C ASN A 2 -3.94 -2.74 -18.77
N SER A 3 -4.04 -2.61 -17.44
CA SER A 3 -2.90 -2.81 -16.53
C SER A 3 -2.28 -4.21 -16.64
N ARG A 4 -3.10 -5.25 -16.80
CA ARG A 4 -2.62 -6.63 -16.95
C ARG A 4 -1.82 -6.81 -18.24
N GLU A 5 -2.34 -6.33 -19.36
CA GLU A 5 -1.65 -6.38 -20.66
C GLU A 5 -0.33 -5.61 -20.62
N ARG A 6 -0.31 -4.43 -19.97
CA ARG A 6 0.87 -3.58 -19.79
C ARG A 6 1.97 -4.29 -19.03
N LEU A 7 1.63 -4.91 -17.91
CA LEU A 7 2.58 -5.67 -17.11
C LEU A 7 3.10 -6.89 -17.87
N ILE A 8 2.23 -7.67 -18.52
CA ILE A 8 2.62 -8.85 -19.29
C ILE A 8 3.57 -8.49 -20.43
N LYS A 9 3.31 -7.44 -21.20
CA LYS A 9 4.23 -6.99 -22.25
C LYS A 9 5.60 -6.61 -21.69
N THR A 10 5.61 -5.84 -20.60
CA THR A 10 6.84 -5.40 -19.94
C THR A 10 7.68 -6.59 -19.48
N LEU A 11 7.06 -7.59 -18.82
CA LEU A 11 7.74 -8.81 -18.37
C LEU A 11 8.27 -9.67 -19.52
N ASN A 12 7.67 -9.57 -20.70
CA ASN A 12 8.14 -10.25 -21.91
C ASN A 12 9.11 -9.38 -22.76
N HIS A 13 9.65 -8.29 -22.20
CA HIS A 13 10.55 -7.37 -22.88
C HIS A 13 9.98 -6.77 -24.18
N GLN A 14 8.66 -6.60 -24.24
CA GLN A 14 7.95 -5.95 -25.34
C GLN A 14 7.55 -4.53 -24.94
N GLN A 15 7.61 -3.58 -25.88
CA GLN A 15 7.25 -2.18 -25.63
C GLN A 15 5.77 -2.04 -25.21
N PRO A 16 5.47 -1.59 -23.98
CA PRO A 16 4.12 -1.27 -23.54
C PRO A 16 3.72 0.17 -23.97
N ASP A 17 2.47 0.56 -23.69
CA ASP A 17 1.98 1.93 -23.91
C ASP A 17 2.56 2.95 -22.91
N ARG A 18 2.96 2.51 -21.71
CA ARG A 18 3.78 3.25 -20.74
C ARG A 18 4.47 2.28 -19.77
N VAL A 19 5.42 2.77 -18.98
CA VAL A 19 6.03 2.00 -17.88
C VAL A 19 4.93 1.59 -16.88
N PRO A 20 4.83 0.30 -16.50
CA PRO A 20 3.90 -0.14 -15.47
C PRO A 20 4.29 0.43 -14.10
N LEU A 21 3.29 0.80 -13.29
CA LEU A 21 3.49 1.36 -11.95
C LEU A 21 3.08 0.34 -10.89
N ASP A 22 3.98 0.06 -9.94
CA ASP A 22 3.68 -0.70 -8.72
C ASP A 22 3.85 0.22 -7.49
N LEU A 23 2.85 0.20 -6.62
CA LEU A 23 2.87 0.83 -5.29
C LEU A 23 2.10 -0.09 -4.33
N GLY A 24 2.81 -0.80 -3.47
CA GLY A 24 2.22 -1.72 -2.50
C GLY A 24 1.85 -3.09 -3.05
N GLY A 25 2.36 -3.49 -4.23
CA GLY A 25 2.27 -4.86 -4.75
C GLY A 25 3.06 -5.88 -3.91
N THR A 26 4.10 -5.42 -3.21
CA THR A 26 4.95 -6.20 -2.32
C THR A 26 5.39 -5.36 -1.12
N SER A 27 6.01 -5.95 -0.10
CA SER A 27 6.60 -5.17 1.01
C SER A 27 7.72 -4.24 0.54
N GLN A 28 8.43 -4.60 -0.52
CA GLN A 28 9.54 -3.79 -1.04
C GLN A 28 9.06 -2.63 -1.91
N THR A 29 7.86 -2.74 -2.48
CA THR A 29 7.22 -1.68 -3.26
C THR A 29 6.20 -0.89 -2.43
N GLY A 30 6.15 -1.14 -1.12
CA GLY A 30 5.28 -0.44 -0.18
C GLY A 30 5.69 1.00 0.10
N ILE A 31 4.95 1.64 0.99
CA ILE A 31 5.14 3.03 1.40
C ILE A 31 4.91 3.18 2.90
N SER A 32 5.73 4.01 3.54
CA SER A 32 5.56 4.33 4.97
C SER A 32 4.14 4.86 5.24
N ALA A 33 3.54 4.44 6.36
CA ALA A 33 2.21 4.88 6.73
C ALA A 33 2.07 6.41 6.86
N SER A 34 3.11 7.09 7.38
CA SER A 34 3.18 8.55 7.44
C SER A 34 3.14 9.20 6.05
N THR A 35 4.01 8.75 5.15
CA THR A 35 4.05 9.28 3.78
C THR A 35 2.78 8.98 3.01
N LEU A 36 2.18 7.80 3.22
CA LEU A 36 0.89 7.45 2.61
C LEU A 36 -0.24 8.37 3.08
N TYR A 37 -0.28 8.72 4.37
CA TYR A 37 -1.24 9.70 4.89
C TYR A 37 -1.12 11.05 4.18
N GLN A 38 0.10 11.56 4.02
CA GLN A 38 0.37 12.81 3.30
C GLN A 38 0.03 12.69 1.80
N LEU A 39 0.33 11.56 1.18
CA LEU A 39 0.02 11.29 -0.22
C LEU A 39 -1.50 11.31 -0.46
N ARG A 40 -2.30 10.67 0.40
CA ARG A 40 -3.77 10.71 0.31
C ARG A 40 -4.28 12.15 0.31
N LYS A 41 -3.77 12.98 1.22
CA LYS A 41 -4.10 14.40 1.31
C LYS A 41 -3.71 15.16 0.05
N ALA A 42 -2.51 14.96 -0.47
CA ALA A 42 -2.03 15.60 -1.69
C ALA A 42 -2.84 15.20 -2.94
N LEU A 43 -3.41 13.99 -2.95
CA LEU A 43 -4.29 13.50 -4.01
C LEU A 43 -5.75 13.98 -3.87
N GLY A 44 -6.07 14.72 -2.80
CA GLY A 44 -7.42 15.19 -2.49
C GLY A 44 -8.39 14.06 -2.13
N LEU A 45 -7.88 12.96 -1.56
CA LEU A 45 -8.68 11.84 -1.07
C LEU A 45 -9.07 12.05 0.40
N GLU A 46 -10.07 11.31 0.87
CA GLU A 46 -10.49 11.35 2.28
C GLU A 46 -9.32 11.07 3.23
N GLU A 47 -9.13 11.98 4.20
CA GLU A 47 -8.19 11.82 5.31
C GLU A 47 -8.77 10.78 6.29
N LYS A 48 -8.08 9.66 6.43
CA LYS A 48 -8.46 8.57 7.34
C LYS A 48 -7.20 7.93 7.94
N PRO A 49 -7.31 7.27 9.10
CA PRO A 49 -6.18 6.53 9.67
C PRO A 49 -5.63 5.48 8.69
N ILE A 50 -4.30 5.37 8.61
CA ILE A 50 -3.66 4.39 7.73
C ILE A 50 -3.52 3.05 8.46
N LEU A 51 -4.01 1.96 7.86
CA LEU A 51 -3.79 0.61 8.40
C LEU A 51 -2.35 0.19 8.13
N VAL A 52 -1.58 -0.11 9.18
CA VAL A 52 -0.21 -0.66 9.06
C VAL A 52 -0.31 -2.16 8.83
N HIS A 53 -0.10 -2.59 7.59
CA HIS A 53 -0.27 -4.00 7.21
C HIS A 53 1.02 -4.81 7.40
N GLU A 54 2.16 -4.14 7.29
CA GLU A 54 3.49 -4.69 7.56
C GLU A 54 4.15 -3.83 8.66
N PRO A 55 4.13 -4.29 9.93
CA PRO A 55 4.60 -3.50 11.06
C PRO A 55 6.12 -3.44 11.24
N SER A 56 6.91 -4.35 10.64
CA SER A 56 8.37 -4.34 10.82
C SER A 56 9.04 -3.18 10.08
N GLN A 57 8.44 -2.73 8.98
CA GLN A 57 8.87 -1.62 8.15
C GLN A 57 7.91 -0.41 8.26
N ILE A 58 6.83 -0.52 9.06
CA ILE A 58 5.79 0.50 9.24
C ILE A 58 5.16 0.92 7.89
N LEU A 59 4.76 -0.09 7.09
CA LEU A 59 4.15 0.13 5.78
C LEU A 59 2.63 0.25 5.89
N GLY A 60 2.10 1.31 5.31
CA GLY A 60 0.68 1.54 5.17
C GLY A 60 0.06 0.65 4.10
N MET A 61 -1.16 0.16 4.34
CA MET A 61 -1.98 -0.48 3.31
C MET A 61 -2.38 0.57 2.29
N VAL A 62 -1.98 0.38 1.04
CA VAL A 62 -2.34 1.29 -0.05
C VAL A 62 -3.76 0.97 -0.50
N ASP A 63 -4.69 1.88 -0.20
CA ASP A 63 -6.09 1.73 -0.56
C ASP A 63 -6.33 1.78 -2.07
N GLU A 64 -7.40 1.14 -2.52
CA GLU A 64 -7.78 1.07 -3.94
C GLU A 64 -7.99 2.46 -4.59
N ASP A 65 -8.49 3.44 -3.83
CA ASP A 65 -8.69 4.81 -4.33
C ASP A 65 -7.36 5.54 -4.62
N VAL A 66 -6.33 5.31 -3.81
CA VAL A 66 -4.96 5.78 -4.06
C VAL A 66 -4.39 5.12 -5.31
N LEU A 67 -4.51 3.79 -5.41
CA LEU A 67 -4.04 3.03 -6.58
C LEU A 67 -4.69 3.53 -7.87
N LYS A 68 -6.02 3.71 -7.86
CA LYS A 68 -6.78 4.25 -8.99
C LYS A 68 -6.35 5.66 -9.36
N LYS A 69 -6.17 6.54 -8.37
CA LYS A 69 -5.79 7.95 -8.61
C LYS A 69 -4.39 8.07 -9.22
N LEU A 70 -3.47 7.19 -8.83
CA LEU A 70 -2.10 7.13 -9.38
C LEU A 70 -2.00 6.34 -10.69
N GLY A 71 -3.03 5.57 -11.05
CA GLY A 71 -2.99 4.67 -12.20
C GLY A 71 -2.03 3.49 -11.98
N ALA A 72 -1.95 2.97 -10.76
CA ALA A 72 -1.16 1.77 -10.46
C ALA A 72 -1.68 0.56 -11.24
N ASP A 73 -0.75 -0.31 -11.64
CA ASP A 73 -1.01 -1.45 -12.52
C ASP A 73 -1.03 -2.79 -11.77
N VAL A 74 -0.67 -2.77 -10.48
CA VAL A 74 -0.53 -3.94 -9.61
C VAL A 74 -1.30 -3.69 -8.30
N VAL A 75 -1.80 -4.77 -7.70
CA VAL A 75 -2.35 -4.78 -6.34
C VAL A 75 -1.58 -5.79 -5.49
N GLY A 76 -1.36 -5.48 -4.23
CA GLY A 76 -0.75 -6.40 -3.27
C GLY A 76 -1.72 -7.49 -2.83
N LEU A 77 -1.27 -8.73 -2.83
CA LEU A 77 -1.97 -9.84 -2.18
C LEU A 77 -1.21 -10.24 -0.92
N TRP A 78 -1.82 -9.94 0.23
CA TRP A 78 -1.17 -10.07 1.53
C TRP A 78 -1.57 -11.36 2.23
N ASN A 79 -0.60 -12.00 2.89
CA ASN A 79 -0.87 -13.07 3.84
C ASN A 79 -1.65 -12.50 5.03
N PRO A 80 -2.62 -13.23 5.61
CA PRO A 80 -3.26 -12.82 6.86
C PRO A 80 -2.29 -12.65 8.04
N TYR A 81 -1.06 -13.18 7.97
CA TYR A 81 -0.01 -13.02 8.98
C TYR A 81 1.02 -11.95 8.58
N THR A 82 1.45 -11.18 9.58
CA THR A 82 2.55 -10.21 9.45
C THR A 82 3.90 -10.93 9.42
N PHE A 83 4.97 -10.22 9.03
CA PHE A 83 6.34 -10.74 9.11
C PHE A 83 6.81 -11.03 10.54
N MET A 84 6.13 -10.46 11.54
CA MET A 84 6.36 -10.77 12.96
C MET A 84 5.64 -12.04 13.42
N GLY A 85 4.93 -12.76 12.54
CA GLY A 85 4.37 -14.09 12.83
C GLY A 85 3.00 -14.11 13.48
N TYR A 86 2.31 -12.97 13.61
CA TYR A 86 0.94 -12.92 14.14
C TYR A 86 -0.08 -12.54 13.06
N LYS A 87 -1.33 -12.98 13.24
CA LYS A 87 -2.43 -12.62 12.35
C LYS A 87 -2.77 -11.13 12.46
N ASN A 88 -2.87 -10.44 11.33
CA ASN A 88 -3.13 -9.01 11.27
C ASN A 88 -4.65 -8.74 11.35
N GLU A 89 -5.18 -8.67 12.58
CA GLU A 89 -6.61 -8.54 12.84
C GLU A 89 -6.88 -7.67 14.08
N ASN A 90 -8.16 -7.38 14.35
CA ASN A 90 -8.60 -6.60 15.51
C ASN A 90 -7.86 -5.26 15.60
N TRP A 91 -7.76 -4.55 14.48
CA TRP A 91 -6.98 -3.33 14.39
C TRP A 91 -7.46 -2.27 15.38
N LYS A 92 -6.52 -1.70 16.14
CA LYS A 92 -6.75 -0.67 17.14
C LYS A 92 -6.07 0.64 16.71
N PRO A 93 -6.59 1.80 17.12
CA PRO A 93 -5.91 3.07 16.92
C PRO A 93 -4.50 3.05 17.52
N TRP A 94 -3.54 3.53 16.76
CA TRP A 94 -2.17 3.75 17.19
C TRP A 94 -1.63 4.97 16.45
N ASN A 95 -1.10 5.96 17.17
CA ASN A 95 -0.53 7.15 16.53
C ASN A 95 0.97 6.95 16.34
N MET A 96 1.47 7.28 15.15
CA MET A 96 2.91 7.33 14.91
C MET A 96 3.56 8.47 15.72
N PRO A 97 4.88 8.41 15.97
CA PRO A 97 5.60 9.49 16.69
C PRO A 97 5.47 10.88 16.06
N ASP A 98 5.23 10.96 14.74
CA ASP A 98 5.01 12.21 14.01
C ASP A 98 3.55 12.71 14.06
N GLY A 99 2.68 12.04 14.81
CA GLY A 99 1.27 12.36 14.96
C GLY A 99 0.38 11.77 13.85
N THR A 100 0.92 11.02 12.89
CA THR A 100 0.09 10.38 11.85
C THR A 100 -0.88 9.39 12.50
N PRO A 101 -2.20 9.51 12.26
CA PRO A 101 -3.17 8.56 12.77
C PRO A 101 -3.06 7.25 11.98
N THR A 102 -2.89 6.14 12.69
CA THR A 102 -2.81 4.81 12.07
C THR A 102 -3.65 3.78 12.82
N LEU A 103 -3.85 2.63 12.19
CA LEU A 103 -4.43 1.44 12.81
C LEU A 103 -3.37 0.35 12.80
N MET A 104 -3.19 -0.32 13.94
CA MET A 104 -2.22 -1.41 14.09
C MET A 104 -2.92 -2.66 14.61
N SER A 105 -2.41 -3.84 14.26
CA SER A 105 -2.97 -5.12 14.74
C SER A 105 -3.17 -5.09 16.25
N GLY A 106 -4.28 -5.64 16.73
CA GLY A 106 -4.52 -5.80 18.17
C GLY A 106 -3.48 -6.69 18.85
N LYS A 107 -2.78 -7.52 18.06
CA LYS A 107 -1.74 -8.46 18.48
C LYS A 107 -0.30 -7.90 18.42
N PHE A 108 -0.15 -6.63 18.06
CA PHE A 108 1.09 -5.85 18.24
C PHE A 108 1.05 -5.15 19.60
#